data_AF-A0A353TDZ3-F1
#
_entry.id   AF-A0A353TDZ3-F1
#
_cell.length_a   1.000
_cell.length_b   1.000
_cell.length_c   1.000
_cell.angle_alpha   90.00
_cell.angle_beta   90.00
_cell.angle_gamma   90.00
#
_symmetry.space_group_name_H-M   'P 1'
#
loop_
_entity.id
_entity.type
_entity.pdbx_description
1 polymer ?
#
loop_
_entity_poly.entity_id
_entity_poly.type
_entity_poly.pdbx_seq_one_letter_code
_entity_poly.pdbx_strand_id
1 'polypeptide(L)' 'IDEHIDHRNLNDIMYPLNSSAENLARMFFDIFKPMLPELYAVEVSETPKTSAIYELDN' A
#
# COMPACT_ATOMS: atom_id res chain seq x y z
N ILE A 1 -5.04 9.35 2.01
CA ILE A 1 -3.88 9.08 1.12
C ILE A 1 -3.30 10.41 0.66
N ASP A 2 -4.13 11.29 0.09
CA ASP A 2 -3.74 12.62 -0.42
C ASP A 2 -2.91 13.48 0.55
N GLU A 3 -3.24 13.51 1.84
CA GLU A 3 -2.53 14.40 2.79
C GLU A 3 -1.17 13.86 3.27
N HIS A 4 -0.93 12.55 3.12
CA HIS A 4 0.20 11.86 3.76
C HIS A 4 1.19 11.27 2.76
N ILE A 5 0.73 10.87 1.58
CA ILE A 5 1.52 10.12 0.59
C ILE A 5 1.69 10.92 -0.71
N ASP A 6 0.68 11.68 -1.13
CA ASP A 6 0.73 12.42 -2.41
C ASP A 6 1.76 13.57 -2.36
N HIS A 7 2.49 13.78 -3.46
CA HIS A 7 3.56 14.77 -3.58
C HIS A 7 4.68 14.69 -2.50
N ARG A 8 4.93 13.49 -1.94
CA ARG A 8 5.98 13.25 -0.92
C ARG A 8 6.99 12.21 -1.39
N ASN A 9 8.18 12.22 -0.77
CA ASN A 9 9.16 11.15 -0.95
C ASN A 9 8.79 9.95 -0.08
N LEU A 10 8.42 8.84 -0.72
CA LEU A 10 7.97 7.63 -0.03
C LEU A 10 9.04 6.97 0.83
N ASN A 11 10.33 7.15 0.51
CA ASN A 11 11.42 6.57 1.31
C ASN A 11 11.47 7.17 2.72
N ASP A 12 11.10 8.45 2.87
CA ASP A 12 11.06 9.11 4.18
C ASP A 12 9.85 8.66 5.00
N ILE A 13 8.77 8.23 4.33
CA ILE A 13 7.52 7.77 4.95
C ILE A 13 7.60 6.30 5.34
N MET A 14 8.28 5.49 4.53
CA MET A 14 8.28 4.02 4.64
C MET A 14 9.48 3.47 5.43
N TYR A 15 10.41 4.31 5.87
CA TYR A 15 11.58 3.89 6.63
C TYR A 15 11.19 3.02 7.85
N PRO A 16 11.84 1.85 8.06
CA PRO A 16 13.05 1.34 7.40
C PRO A 16 12.81 0.48 6.13
N LEU A 17 11.56 0.33 5.70
CA LEU A 17 11.22 -0.43 4.50
C LEU A 17 11.42 0.40 3.23
N ASN A 18 11.70 -0.26 2.11
CA ASN A 18 11.79 0.40 0.81
C ASN A 18 10.38 0.71 0.25
N SER A 19 10.30 1.73 -0.60
CA SER A 19 9.04 2.17 -1.23
C SER A 19 8.61 1.31 -2.43
N SER A 20 8.61 -0.01 -2.27
CA SER A 20 8.14 -0.92 -3.31
C SER A 20 6.60 -1.02 -3.32
N ALA A 21 6.03 -1.43 -4.46
CA ALA A 21 4.58 -1.59 -4.60
C ALA A 21 4.01 -2.62 -3.61
N GLU A 22 4.75 -3.67 -3.29
CA GLU A 22 4.36 -4.71 -2.32
C GLU A 22 4.24 -4.14 -0.90
N ASN A 23 5.22 -3.33 -0.47
CA ASN A 23 5.19 -2.71 0.87
C ASN A 23 4.10 -1.65 0.97
N LEU A 24 3.82 -0.92 -0.12
CA LEU A 24 2.69 0.01 -0.19
C LEU A 24 1.35 -0.73 -0.10
N ALA A 25 1.18 -1.81 -0.85
CA ALA A 25 -0.04 -2.61 -0.84
C ALA A 25 -0.34 -3.15 0.57
N ARG A 26 0.68 -3.67 1.25
CA ARG A 26 0.57 -4.10 2.65
C ARG A 26 0.23 -2.94 3.60
N MET A 27 0.95 -1.82 3.50
CA MET A 27 0.71 -0.65 4.35
C MET A 27 -0.74 -0.16 4.21
N PHE A 28 -1.23 -0.03 2.99
CA PHE A 28 -2.60 0.38 2.75
C PHE A 28 -3.60 -0.65 3.27
N PHE A 29 -3.33 -1.94 3.09
CA PHE A 29 -4.17 -2.98 3.67
C PHE A 29 -4.27 -2.84 5.19
N ASP A 30 -3.14 -2.69 5.88
CA ASP A 30 -3.08 -2.54 7.34
C ASP A 30 -3.81 -1.27 7.82
N ILE A 31 -3.74 -0.18 7.05
CA ILE A 31 -4.47 1.07 7.33
C ILE A 31 -5.98 0.87 7.15
N PHE A 32 -6.42 0.24 6.07
CA PHE A 32 -7.83 0.15 5.72
C PHE A 32 -8.58 -1.01 6.39
N LYS A 33 -7.91 -2.11 6.72
CA LYS A 33 -8.55 -3.31 7.29
C LYS A 33 -9.34 -3.05 8.59
N PRO A 34 -8.87 -2.21 9.54
CA PRO A 34 -9.66 -1.86 10.73
C PRO A 34 -10.89 -0.99 10.40
N MET A 35 -10.85 -0.22 9.31
CA MET A 35 -11.95 0.66 8.87
C MET A 35 -12.94 -0.07 7.96
N LEU A 36 -12.48 -1.08 7.23
CA LEU A 36 -13.22 -1.89 6.26
C LEU A 36 -12.98 -3.38 6.57
N PRO A 37 -13.75 -3.98 7.50
CA PRO A 37 -13.56 -5.37 7.89
C PRO A 37 -13.68 -6.35 6.72
N GLU A 38 -14.55 -6.07 5.76
CA GLU A 38 -14.71 -6.81 4.50
C GLU A 38 -13.61 -6.60 3.45
N LEU A 39 -12.60 -5.76 3.72
CA LEU A 39 -11.47 -5.56 2.81
C LEU A 39 -10.74 -6.89 2.57
N TYR A 40 -10.77 -7.36 1.32
CA TYR A 40 -10.20 -8.63 0.91
C TYR A 40 -8.75 -8.48 0.43
N ALA A 41 -8.47 -7.45 -0.37
CA ALA A 41 -7.16 -7.20 -0.95
C ALA A 41 -6.93 -5.71 -1.22
N VAL A 42 -5.66 -5.32 -1.38
CA VAL A 42 -5.24 -4.01 -1.90
C VAL A 42 -4.26 -4.23 -3.04
N GLU A 43 -4.52 -3.61 -4.20
CA GLU A 43 -3.62 -3.55 -5.34
C GLU A 43 -2.96 -2.16 -5.44
N VAL A 44 -1.65 -2.12 -5.65
CA VAL A 44 -0.88 -0.91 -5.92
C VAL A 44 -0.16 -1.06 -7.26
N SER A 45 -0.41 -0.11 -8.17
CA SER A 45 0.22 -0.05 -9.48
C SER A 45 1.23 1.08 -9.52
N GLU A 46 2.53 0.75 -9.64
CA GLU A 46 3.59 1.76 -9.80
C GLU A 46 3.57 2.34 -11.22
N THR A 47 3.32 1.49 -12.21
CA THR A 47 3.06 1.89 -13.60
C THR A 47 1.83 1.15 -14.11
N PRO A 48 1.26 1.52 -15.27
CA PRO A 48 0.15 0.78 -15.84
C PRO A 48 0.43 -0.71 -16.16
N LYS A 49 1.71 -1.13 -16.16
CA LYS A 49 2.13 -2.51 -16.49
C LYS A 49 2.72 -3.29 -15.31
N THR A 50 2.94 -2.63 -14.17
CA THR A 50 3.58 -3.22 -13.00
C THR A 50 2.76 -2.90 -11.76
N SER A 51 2.19 -3.95 -11.16
CA SER A 51 1.41 -3.86 -9.93
C SER A 51 1.79 -4.95 -8.94
N ALA A 52 1.45 -4.72 -7.68
CA ALA A 52 1.54 -5.68 -6.60
C ALA A 52 0.21 -5.73 -5.86
N ILE A 53 -0.21 -6.93 -5.48
CA ILE A 53 -1.45 -7.17 -4.73
C ILE A 53 -1.06 -7.75 -3.37
N TYR A 54 -1.63 -7.20 -2.31
CA TYR A 54 -1.61 -7.80 -0.98
C TYR A 54 -3.02 -8.28 -0.63
N GLU A 55 -3.15 -9.57 -0.37
CA GLU A 55 -4.38 -10.22 0.09
C GLU A 55 -4.06 -11.14 1.28
N LEU A 56 -5.06 -11.41 2.13
CA LEU A 56 -4.90 -12.42 3.18
C LEU A 56 -4.97 -13.80 2.52
N ASP A 57 -3.90 -14.59 2.61
CA ASP A 57 -3.96 -16.01 2.30
C ASP A 57 -5.06 -16.65 3.16
N ASN A 58 -6.05 -17.27 2.51
CA ASN A 58 -7.13 -18.02 3.17
C ASN A 58 -6.60 -19.29 3.85
#